data_AF-A0A815B4R1-F1
#
_entry.id   AF-A0A815B4R1-F1
#
_cell.length_a   1.000
_cell.length_b   1.000
_cell.length_c   1.000
_cell.angle_alpha   90.00
_cell.angle_beta   90.00
_cell.angle_gamma   90.00
#
_symmetry.space_group_name_H-M   'P 1'
#
loop_
_entity.id
_entity.type
_entity.pdbx_description
1 polymer ?
#
loop_
_entity_poly.entity_id
_entity_poly.type
_entity_poly.pdbx_seq_one_letter_code
_entity_poly.pdbx_strand_id
1 'polypeptide(L)'
;MVKHQACIGVFVMFTCKGLLWVIKDKGESWTGQYFRDIILTQNVFPFLKNEENVIDPDEVIFVHDKAPCMKVNQTQYLLKDIDVKFWGNDIWPGNSPDLNVAEHIGSIIKDEVEKTCYRKLDIIDFLKTHSKCTLKMF
;
A
#
# COMPACT_ATOMS: atom_id res chain seq x y z
N MET A 1 -14.87 18.69 -19.92
CA MET A 1 -14.36 17.30 -19.84
C MET A 1 -13.22 17.30 -18.82
N VAL A 2 -13.44 16.75 -17.62
CA VAL A 2 -12.42 16.76 -16.56
C VAL A 2 -11.32 15.78 -16.97
N LYS A 3 -10.11 16.27 -17.28
CA LYS A 3 -8.96 15.41 -17.52
C LYS A 3 -8.60 14.76 -16.18
N HIS A 4 -8.86 13.46 -16.06
CA HIS A 4 -8.32 12.70 -14.94
C HIS A 4 -6.80 12.74 -15.03
N GLN A 5 -6.21 13.21 -13.94
CA GLN A 5 -4.79 13.23 -13.79
C GLN A 5 -4.20 11.82 -13.86
N ALA A 6 -3.12 11.65 -14.62
CA ALA A 6 -2.38 10.40 -14.64
C ALA A 6 -1.79 10.14 -13.24
N CYS A 7 -2.15 9.00 -12.67
CA CYS A 7 -1.78 8.55 -11.33
C CYS A 7 -1.33 7.09 -11.42
N ILE A 8 -0.25 6.76 -10.73
CA ILE A 8 0.18 5.38 -10.49
C ILE A 8 -0.22 5.05 -9.05
N GLY A 9 -0.94 3.94 -8.86
CA GLY A 9 -1.22 3.41 -7.53
C GLY A 9 -0.12 2.44 -7.14
N VAL A 10 0.42 2.55 -5.93
CA VAL A 10 1.41 1.62 -5.41
C VAL A 10 0.98 1.20 -4.01
N PHE A 11 0.84 -0.09 -3.78
CA PHE A 11 0.73 -0.68 -2.45
C PHE A 11 2.13 -0.94 -1.92
N VAL A 12 2.39 -0.62 -0.65
CA VAL A 12 3.69 -0.87 -0.02
C VAL A 12 3.51 -1.44 1.37
N MET A 13 4.24 -2.51 1.64
CA MET A 13 4.32 -3.13 2.96
C MET A 13 5.78 -3.51 3.20
N PHE A 14 6.21 -3.54 4.45
CA PHE A 14 7.57 -3.94 4.78
C PHE A 14 7.60 -4.67 6.12
N THR A 15 8.71 -5.37 6.33
CA THR A 15 9.12 -5.96 7.60
C THR A 15 10.53 -5.44 7.90
N CYS A 16 11.11 -5.89 9.00
CA CYS A 16 12.53 -5.64 9.27
C CYS A 16 13.48 -6.38 8.31
N LYS A 17 13.01 -7.34 7.51
CA LYS A 17 13.84 -8.15 6.58
C LYS A 17 13.59 -7.84 5.11
N GLY A 18 12.41 -7.36 4.75
CA GLY A 18 12.04 -7.18 3.34
C GLY A 18 11.04 -6.06 3.09
N LEU A 19 11.00 -5.61 1.83
CA LEU A 19 10.05 -4.64 1.31
C LEU A 19 9.22 -5.32 0.22
N LEU A 20 7.90 -5.21 0.34
CA LEU A 20 6.95 -5.59 -0.69
C LEU A 20 6.36 -4.32 -1.31
N TRP A 21 6.33 -4.26 -2.63
CA TRP A 21 5.52 -3.29 -3.35
C TRP A 21 4.68 -3.97 -4.43
N VAL A 22 3.54 -3.38 -4.76
CA VAL A 22 2.73 -3.79 -5.92
C VAL A 22 2.27 -2.54 -6.65
N ILE A 23 2.62 -2.42 -7.93
CA ILE A 23 2.10 -1.37 -8.80
C ILE A 23 0.72 -1.81 -9.27
N LYS A 24 -0.31 -0.98 -9.03
CA LYS A 24 -1.66 -1.27 -9.49
C LYS A 24 -1.71 -1.33 -11.00
N ASP A 25 -2.40 -2.33 -11.53
CA ASP A 25 -2.58 -2.53 -12.95
C ASP A 25 -3.27 -1.33 -13.63
N LYS A 26 -2.90 -1.11 -14.89
CA LYS A 26 -3.43 0.00 -15.68
C LYS A 26 -4.94 -0.20 -15.93
N GLY A 27 -5.73 0.80 -15.54
CA GLY A 27 -7.19 0.78 -15.71
C GLY A 27 -7.95 0.19 -14.52
N GLU A 28 -7.26 -0.47 -13.60
CA GLU A 28 -7.86 -1.04 -12.41
C GLU A 28 -8.17 0.02 -11.34
N SER A 29 -9.19 -0.26 -10.55
CA SER A 29 -9.56 0.51 -9.36
C SER A 29 -9.16 -0.24 -8.10
N TRP A 30 -8.92 0.49 -7.01
CA TRP A 30 -8.68 -0.10 -5.68
C TRP A 30 -10.00 -0.64 -5.09
N THR A 31 -10.62 -1.59 -5.77
CA THR A 31 -11.83 -2.25 -5.29
C THR A 31 -11.48 -3.21 -4.16
N GLY A 32 -12.46 -3.53 -3.31
CA GLY A 32 -12.27 -4.56 -2.29
C GLY A 32 -11.89 -5.92 -2.89
N GLN A 33 -12.38 -6.23 -4.09
CA GLN A 33 -12.04 -7.47 -4.79
C GLN A 33 -10.60 -7.47 -5.29
N TYR A 34 -10.16 -6.41 -5.98
CA TYR A 34 -8.76 -6.27 -6.43
C TYR A 34 -7.80 -6.34 -5.25
N PHE A 35 -8.17 -5.70 -4.13
CA PHE A 35 -7.36 -5.73 -2.92
C PHE A 35 -7.24 -7.15 -2.34
N ARG A 36 -8.34 -7.90 -2.24
CA ARG A 36 -8.29 -9.28 -1.73
C ARG A 36 -7.54 -10.24 -2.66
N ASP A 37 -7.80 -10.15 -3.96
CA ASP A 37 -7.28 -11.12 -4.92
C ASP A 37 -5.81 -10.85 -5.25
N ILE A 38 -5.49 -9.61 -5.61
CA ILE A 38 -4.16 -9.24 -6.09
C ILE A 38 -3.28 -8.86 -4.90
N ILE A 39 -3.70 -7.90 -4.09
CA ILE A 39 -2.82 -7.37 -3.03
C ILE A 39 -2.65 -8.41 -1.93
N LEU A 40 -3.74 -8.95 -1.39
CA LEU A 40 -3.65 -9.88 -0.27
C LEU A 40 -3.24 -11.28 -0.71
N THR A 41 -4.04 -11.93 -1.57
CA THR A 41 -3.88 -13.35 -1.88
C THR A 41 -2.62 -13.64 -2.70
N GLN A 42 -2.33 -12.84 -3.72
CA GLN A 42 -1.17 -13.10 -4.59
C GLN A 42 0.15 -12.53 -4.05
N ASN A 43 0.12 -11.52 -3.18
CA ASN A 43 1.33 -10.79 -2.78
C ASN A 43 1.58 -10.82 -1.26
N VAL A 44 0.68 -10.28 -0.44
CA VAL A 44 0.91 -10.15 1.02
C VAL A 44 1.01 -11.51 1.69
N PHE A 45 0.12 -12.47 1.42
CA PHE A 45 0.15 -13.75 2.14
C PHE A 45 1.40 -14.57 1.80
N PRO A 46 1.81 -14.74 0.52
CA PRO A 46 3.08 -15.39 0.22
C PRO A 46 4.29 -14.68 0.82
N PHE A 47 4.26 -13.34 0.85
CA PHE A 47 5.34 -12.56 1.45
C PHE A 47 5.48 -12.83 2.95
N LEU A 48 4.38 -12.81 3.70
CA LEU A 48 4.38 -13.03 5.16
C LEU A 48 4.68 -14.48 5.55
N LYS A 49 4.35 -15.45 4.70
CA LYS A 49 4.62 -16.88 4.93
C LYS A 49 6.05 -17.31 4.55
N ASN A 50 6.87 -16.41 4.03
CA ASN A 50 8.24 -16.70 3.62
C ASN A 50 9.24 -16.28 4.72
N GLU A 51 9.98 -17.24 5.27
CA GLU A 51 11.01 -17.05 6.31
C GLU A 51 12.15 -16.09 5.90
N GLU A 52 12.38 -15.86 4.60
CA GLU A 52 13.35 -14.86 4.14
C GLU A 52 12.84 -13.43 4.38
N ASN A 53 11.52 -13.23 4.34
CA ASN A 53 10.88 -11.93 4.45
C ASN A 53 10.44 -11.57 5.87
N VAL A 54 10.32 -12.53 6.79
CA VAL A 54 9.90 -12.30 8.17
C VAL A 54 10.85 -12.99 9.17
N ILE A 55 10.85 -12.55 10.44
CA ILE A 55 11.66 -13.21 11.47
C ILE A 55 11.12 -14.63 11.73
N ASP A 56 9.80 -14.72 11.93
CA ASP A 56 9.06 -15.97 12.15
C ASP A 56 7.67 -15.83 11.49
N PRO A 57 7.34 -16.69 10.50
CA PRO A 57 6.03 -16.70 9.85
C PRO A 57 4.86 -17.00 10.79
N ASP A 58 5.07 -17.73 11.87
CA ASP A 58 4.01 -18.11 12.81
C ASP A 58 3.74 -16.98 13.82
N GLU A 59 4.70 -16.08 14.05
CA GLU A 59 4.57 -14.95 14.98
C GLU A 59 4.29 -13.61 14.29
N VAL A 60 4.45 -13.51 12.97
CA VAL A 60 4.27 -12.25 12.25
C VAL A 60 2.85 -11.71 12.41
N ILE A 61 2.75 -10.43 12.73
CA ILE A 61 1.46 -9.71 12.82
C ILE A 61 1.36 -8.76 11.64
N PHE A 62 0.34 -8.96 10.80
CA PHE A 62 0.00 -8.04 9.74
C PHE A 62 -0.72 -6.81 10.32
N VAL A 63 -0.08 -5.65 10.22
CA VAL A 63 -0.59 -4.38 10.72
C VAL A 63 -1.04 -3.53 9.55
N HIS A 64 -2.28 -3.04 9.60
CA HIS A 64 -2.88 -2.23 8.54
C HIS A 64 -3.86 -1.21 9.13
N ASP A 65 -4.19 -0.18 8.35
CA ASP A 65 -5.15 0.85 8.76
C ASP A 65 -6.62 0.39 8.60
N LYS A 66 -7.57 1.29 8.85
CA LYS A 66 -9.01 1.02 8.69
C LYS A 66 -9.54 1.40 7.31
N ALA A 67 -8.72 1.31 6.26
CA ALA A 67 -9.17 1.57 4.90
C ALA A 67 -10.42 0.74 4.55
N PRO A 68 -11.34 1.25 3.71
CA PRO A 68 -12.58 0.55 3.39
C PRO A 68 -12.37 -0.89 2.86
N CYS A 69 -11.30 -1.14 2.08
CA CYS A 69 -10.97 -2.47 1.59
C CYS A 69 -10.55 -3.45 2.70
N MET A 70 -9.98 -2.95 3.79
CA MET A 70 -9.57 -3.75 4.96
C MET A 70 -10.71 -3.93 5.96
N LYS A 71 -11.52 -2.90 6.16
CA LYS A 71 -12.58 -2.87 7.17
C LYS A 71 -13.72 -3.86 6.89
N VAL A 72 -14.01 -4.15 5.62
CA VAL A 72 -15.14 -5.02 5.24
C VAL A 72 -15.00 -6.45 5.75
N ASN A 73 -16.10 -7.04 6.21
CA ASN A 73 -16.13 -8.37 6.81
C ASN A 73 -15.48 -9.45 5.92
N GLN A 74 -15.68 -9.38 4.60
CA GLN A 74 -15.09 -10.33 3.66
C GLN A 74 -13.56 -10.38 3.76
N THR A 75 -12.91 -9.22 3.88
CA THR A 75 -11.45 -9.15 4.03
C THR A 75 -11.01 -9.62 5.42
N GLN A 76 -11.75 -9.26 6.46
CA GLN A 76 -11.48 -9.71 7.83
C GLN A 76 -11.61 -11.23 7.97
N TYR A 77 -12.59 -11.86 7.30
CA TYR A 77 -12.74 -13.31 7.26
C TYR A 77 -11.63 -13.98 6.45
N LEU A 78 -11.26 -13.41 5.30
CA LEU A 78 -10.15 -13.90 4.49
C LEU A 78 -8.83 -13.97 5.29
N LEU A 79 -8.52 -12.93 6.07
CA LEU A 79 -7.33 -12.91 6.91
C LEU A 79 -7.32 -14.00 7.98
N LYS A 80 -8.49 -14.25 8.59
CA LYS A 80 -8.65 -15.31 9.60
C LYS A 80 -8.55 -16.71 9.00
N ASP A 81 -9.14 -16.93 7.82
CA ASP A 81 -9.17 -18.24 7.15
C ASP A 81 -7.76 -18.71 6.74
N ILE A 82 -6.88 -17.76 6.42
CA ILE A 82 -5.52 -18.03 5.94
C ILE A 82 -4.51 -18.12 7.10
N ASP A 83 -5.00 -18.00 8.33
CA ASP A 83 -4.25 -18.05 9.60
C ASP A 83 -3.14 -17.00 9.70
N VAL A 84 -3.40 -15.80 9.17
CA VAL A 84 -2.51 -14.64 9.36
C VAL A 84 -2.94 -13.93 10.63
N LYS A 85 -2.03 -13.76 11.60
CA LYS A 85 -2.28 -12.88 12.75
C LYS A 85 -2.30 -11.44 12.25
N PHE A 86 -3.31 -10.65 12.65
CA PHE A 86 -3.43 -9.27 12.18
C PHE A 86 -4.11 -8.37 13.21
N TRP A 87 -3.90 -7.07 13.07
CA TRP A 87 -4.64 -6.08 13.87
C TRP A 87 -5.99 -5.80 13.25
N GLY A 88 -7.03 -6.38 13.84
CA GLY A 88 -8.40 -6.21 13.40
C GLY A 88 -8.96 -4.80 13.61
N ASN A 89 -10.21 -4.64 13.17
CA ASN A 89 -10.97 -3.40 13.30
C ASN A 89 -11.13 -2.90 14.76
N ASP A 90 -10.89 -3.75 15.75
CA ASP A 90 -10.96 -3.47 17.17
C ASP A 90 -9.65 -2.90 17.74
N ILE A 91 -8.51 -3.14 17.08
CA ILE A 91 -7.18 -2.78 17.60
C ILE A 91 -6.69 -1.45 17.02
N TRP A 92 -6.69 -1.29 15.68
CA TRP A 92 -6.11 -0.09 15.05
C TRP A 92 -6.93 1.17 15.39
N PRO A 93 -6.37 2.24 15.97
CA PRO A 93 -7.12 3.46 16.25
C PRO A 93 -7.53 4.18 14.95
N GLY A 94 -8.74 4.74 14.94
CA GLY A 94 -9.22 5.50 13.77
C GLY A 94 -8.47 6.83 13.64
N ASN A 95 -8.16 7.23 12.41
CA ASN A 95 -7.48 8.50 12.09
C ASN A 95 -6.07 8.66 12.71
N SER A 96 -5.30 7.57 12.79
CA SER A 96 -3.93 7.58 13.33
C SER A 96 -2.88 7.19 12.28
N PRO A 97 -2.68 8.02 11.23
CA PRO A 97 -1.65 7.76 10.22
C PRO A 97 -0.23 7.87 10.80
N ASP A 98 -0.05 8.62 11.88
CA ASP A 98 1.20 8.79 12.63
C ASP A 98 1.71 7.48 13.24
N LEU A 99 0.81 6.52 13.51
CA LEU A 99 1.16 5.20 14.01
C LEU A 99 1.50 4.22 12.88
N ASN A 100 1.18 4.54 11.62
CA ASN A 100 1.47 3.70 10.47
C ASN A 100 2.83 4.06 9.87
N VAL A 101 3.86 3.30 10.21
CA VAL A 101 5.22 3.53 9.70
C VAL A 101 5.29 3.42 8.16
N ALA A 102 4.37 2.70 7.52
CA ALA A 102 4.30 2.61 6.06
C ALA A 102 3.93 3.95 5.39
N GLU A 103 3.16 4.82 6.05
CA GLU A 103 2.88 6.19 5.58
C GLU A 103 4.16 7.01 5.49
N HIS A 104 5.06 6.85 6.46
CA HIS A 104 6.34 7.56 6.47
C HIS A 104 7.24 7.10 5.32
N ILE A 105 7.40 5.78 5.13
CA ILE A 105 8.13 5.23 3.98
C ILE A 105 7.52 5.71 2.66
N GLY A 106 6.19 5.78 2.60
CA GLY A 106 5.51 6.23 1.42
C GLY A 106 5.76 7.68 1.05
N SER A 107 5.82 8.55 2.05
CA SER A 107 6.21 9.95 1.85
C SER A 107 7.62 10.07 1.28
N ILE A 108 8.59 9.30 1.81
CA ILE A 108 9.97 9.25 1.30
C ILE A 108 10.01 8.77 -0.15
N ILE A 109 9.32 7.67 -0.48
CA ILE A 109 9.26 7.14 -1.85
C ILE A 109 8.68 8.19 -2.81
N LYS A 110 7.58 8.82 -2.41
CA LYS A 110 6.94 9.87 -3.22
C LYS A 110 7.90 11.02 -3.49
N ASP A 111 8.55 11.54 -2.46
CA ASP A 111 9.46 12.68 -2.57
C ASP A 111 10.65 12.35 -3.49
N GLU A 112 11.22 11.15 -3.38
CA GLU A 112 12.34 10.72 -4.24
C GLU A 112 11.92 10.49 -5.70
N VAL A 113 10.72 9.96 -5.93
CA VAL A 113 10.14 9.83 -7.27
C VAL A 113 9.90 11.20 -7.87
N GLU A 114 9.30 12.12 -7.13
CA GLU A 114 9.05 13.50 -7.59
C GLU A 114 10.38 14.21 -7.94
N LYS A 115 11.38 14.17 -7.05
CA LYS A 115 12.72 14.72 -7.30
C LYS A 115 13.36 14.13 -8.56
N THR A 116 13.22 12.82 -8.77
CA THR A 116 13.80 12.15 -9.94
C THR A 116 13.07 12.52 -11.24
N CYS A 117 11.75 12.62 -11.20
CA CYS A 117 10.94 13.11 -12.31
C CYS A 117 11.30 14.56 -12.67
N TYR A 118 11.46 15.45 -11.68
CA TYR A 118 11.86 16.83 -11.90
C TYR A 118 13.23 16.94 -12.56
N ARG A 119 14.23 16.16 -12.09
CA ARG A 119 15.57 16.14 -12.69
C ARG A 119 15.57 15.64 -14.13
N LYS A 120 14.77 14.63 -14.45
CA LYS A 120 14.70 14.07 -15.82
C LYS A 120 13.96 14.96 -16.80
N LEU A 121 13.02 15.76 -16.33
CA LEU A 121 12.14 16.54 -17.18
C LEU A 121 12.63 17.97 -17.44
N ASP A 122 13.63 18.48 -16.72
CA ASP A 122 14.28 19.80 -16.92
C ASP A 122 13.31 20.99 -17.16
N ILE A 123 12.05 20.85 -16.72
CA ILE A 123 10.97 21.80 -16.96
C ILE A 123 10.40 22.15 -15.58
N ILE A 124 11.01 23.17 -14.99
CA ILE A 124 10.69 23.67 -13.65
C ILE A 124 9.29 24.35 -13.58
N ASP A 125 8.66 24.67 -14.73
CA ASP A 125 7.40 25.43 -14.74
C ASP A 125 6.15 24.69 -15.26
N PHE A 126 6.29 23.69 -16.13
CA PHE A 126 5.12 22.97 -16.70
C PHE A 126 4.50 21.97 -15.72
N LEU A 127 5.31 21.32 -14.88
CA LEU A 127 4.81 20.34 -13.90
C LEU A 127 4.18 20.99 -12.67
N LYS A 128 4.60 22.21 -12.30
CA LYS A 128 3.99 22.99 -11.22
C LYS A 128 2.52 23.34 -11.51
N THR A 129 2.16 23.51 -12.78
CA THR A 129 0.81 23.91 -13.19
C THR A 129 -0.09 22.74 -13.60
N HIS A 130 0.46 21.58 -14.00
CA HIS A 130 -0.36 20.58 -14.72
C HIS A 130 -0.29 19.12 -14.25
N SER A 131 0.52 18.73 -13.26
CA SER A 131 0.34 17.39 -12.70
C SER A 131 0.91 17.15 -11.29
N LYS A 132 0.09 17.33 -10.24
CA LYS A 132 0.14 16.51 -9.01
C LYS A 132 0.09 14.98 -9.26
N CYS A 133 1.16 14.37 -9.74
CA CYS A 133 1.23 12.91 -9.82
C CYS A 133 0.93 12.36 -8.41
N THR A 134 -0.28 11.85 -8.20
CA THR A 134 -0.74 11.51 -6.85
C THR A 134 -0.34 10.06 -6.63
N LEU A 135 0.79 9.83 -5.96
CA LEU A 135 1.07 8.51 -5.41
C LEU A 135 0.10 8.30 -4.23
N LYS A 136 -0.89 7.43 -4.41
CA LYS A 136 -1.70 6.93 -3.30
C LYS A 136 -1.08 5.63 -2.85
N MET A 137 -0.58 5.65 -1.62
CA MET A 137 -0.08 4.48 -0.93
C MET A 137 -1.14 3.96 0.01
N PHE A 138 -1.25 2.64 0.05
CA PHE A 138 -2.11 1.86 0.91
C PHE A 138 -1.24 0.79 1.56
#